data_AF-A0A930MY18-F1
#
_entry.id   AF-A0A930MY18-F1
#
_cell.length_a   1.000
_cell.length_b   1.000
_cell.length_c   1.000
_cell.angle_alpha   90.00
_cell.angle_beta   90.00
_cell.angle_gamma   90.00
#
_symmetry.space_group_name_H-M   'P 1'
#
loop_
_entity.id
_entity.type
_entity.pdbx_description
1 polymer ?
#
loop_
_entity_poly.entity_id
_entity_poly.type
_entity_poly.pdbx_seq_one_letter_code
_entity_poly.pdbx_strand_id
1 'polypeptide(L)'
;MKQSVINHFNLRPVERQLLTVLEFVFVFCTLGLFLAVFNQSGGKLTEGSVQVSDTISIVCESLLYTSMVVLLVIARNGLKRVGDIKGVATRVNLLTAAIILGITYIVFGKLSLFYYGTEQFPVVLDWAVTIVYLLFMLLITIVFTWIKLHSGRVLGRYLNRVSVVLCVATALILTLIFLVFAGLPDGVLFVSGAITLIAICCIFVMLSRTLKYKGDAIEQNLEQS
;
A
#
# COMPACT_ATOMS: atom_id res chain seq x y z
N MET A 1 21.55 11.03 -27.08
CA MET A 1 20.87 11.70 -25.93
C MET A 1 21.01 10.81 -24.71
N LYS A 2 21.66 11.26 -23.63
CA LYS A 2 21.62 10.54 -22.35
C LYS A 2 20.16 10.57 -21.87
N GLN A 3 19.51 9.42 -21.74
CA GLN A 3 18.22 9.35 -21.05
C GLN A 3 18.43 9.94 -19.66
N SER A 4 17.64 10.93 -19.29
CA SER A 4 17.61 11.44 -17.92
C SER A 4 17.06 10.33 -17.03
N VAL A 5 17.87 9.88 -16.09
CA VAL A 5 17.58 8.72 -15.25
C VAL A 5 17.29 9.18 -13.81
N ILE A 6 16.32 8.53 -13.15
CA ILE A 6 16.01 8.77 -11.73
C ILE A 6 17.06 8.07 -10.87
N ASN A 7 17.93 8.84 -10.21
CA ASN A 7 18.95 8.28 -9.32
C ASN A 7 18.48 8.20 -7.85
N HIS A 8 17.69 9.18 -7.40
CA HIS A 8 17.13 9.22 -6.05
C HIS A 8 15.88 10.10 -6.00
N PHE A 9 15.06 9.94 -4.95
CA PHE A 9 13.94 10.83 -4.66
C PHE A 9 14.40 11.98 -3.76
N ASN A 10 14.23 13.23 -4.20
CA ASN A 10 14.60 14.40 -3.41
C ASN A 10 13.51 14.71 -2.36
N LEU A 11 13.57 13.99 -1.22
CA LEU A 11 12.66 14.16 -0.09
C LEU A 11 13.13 15.26 0.87
N ARG A 12 12.19 16.05 1.37
CA ARG A 12 12.42 16.99 2.47
C ARG A 12 12.65 16.22 3.79
N PRO A 13 13.40 16.80 4.76
CA PRO A 13 13.59 16.19 6.08
C PRO A 13 12.27 15.79 6.77
N VAL A 14 11.25 16.66 6.67
CA VAL A 14 9.91 16.43 7.22
C VAL A 14 9.23 15.22 6.56
N GLU A 15 9.35 15.05 5.24
CA GLU A 15 8.78 13.90 4.52
C GLU A 15 9.46 12.60 4.93
N ARG A 16 10.77 12.63 5.20
CA ARG A 16 11.53 11.47 5.67
C ARG A 16 11.17 11.07 7.12
N GLN A 17 10.99 12.05 8.00
CA GLN A 17 10.49 11.83 9.36
C GLN A 17 9.09 11.24 9.33
N LEU A 18 8.19 11.84 8.54
CA LEU A 18 6.83 11.35 8.36
C LEU A 18 6.82 9.89 7.87
N LEU A 19 7.65 9.54 6.87
CA LEU A 19 7.75 8.17 6.37
C LEU A 19 8.20 7.17 7.45
N THR A 20 9.00 7.61 8.43
CA THR A 20 9.41 6.78 9.58
C THR A 20 8.27 6.60 10.57
N VAL A 21 7.51 7.66 10.87
CA VAL A 21 6.30 7.56 11.71
C VAL A 21 5.27 6.64 11.06
N LEU A 22 5.07 6.76 9.73
CA LEU A 22 4.15 5.91 9.00
C LEU A 22 4.56 4.44 9.02
N GLU A 23 5.85 4.10 8.97
CA GLU A 23 6.31 2.71 9.15
C GLU A 23 5.87 2.14 10.50
N PHE A 24 6.02 2.90 11.59
CA PHE A 24 5.55 2.46 12.90
C PHE A 24 4.04 2.27 12.92
N VAL A 25 3.27 3.28 12.49
CA VAL A 25 1.81 3.20 12.44
C VAL A 25 1.36 2.01 11.59
N PHE A 26 2.00 1.79 10.43
CA PHE A 26 1.69 0.70 9.53
C PHE A 26 1.92 -0.67 10.18
N VAL A 27 3.07 -0.87 10.83
CA VAL A 27 3.39 -2.14 11.50
C VAL A 27 2.45 -2.38 12.67
N PHE A 28 2.16 -1.36 13.49
CA PHE A 28 1.21 -1.48 14.60
C PHE A 28 -0.21 -1.81 14.13
N CYS A 29 -0.70 -1.16 13.07
CA CYS A 29 -2.01 -1.45 12.53
C CYS A 29 -2.07 -2.84 11.87
N THR A 30 -0.97 -3.29 11.27
CA THR A 30 -0.85 -4.66 10.73
C THR A 30 -0.99 -5.71 11.84
N LEU A 31 -0.31 -5.49 12.97
CA LEU A 31 -0.42 -6.35 14.15
C LEU A 31 -1.83 -6.31 14.75
N GLY A 32 -2.42 -5.12 14.87
CA GLY A 32 -3.79 -4.95 15.35
C GLY A 32 -4.82 -5.69 14.48
N LEU A 33 -4.67 -5.61 13.16
CA LEU A 33 -5.52 -6.34 12.21
C LEU A 33 -5.35 -7.86 12.37
N PHE A 34 -4.10 -8.33 12.47
CA PHE A 34 -3.83 -9.75 12.68
C PHE A 34 -4.48 -10.28 13.97
N LEU A 35 -4.38 -9.52 15.08
CA LEU A 35 -5.00 -9.88 16.36
C LEU A 35 -6.53 -9.83 16.31
N ALA A 36 -7.12 -8.84 15.66
CA ALA A 36 -8.56 -8.74 15.49
C ALA A 36 -9.12 -9.92 14.70
N VAL A 37 -8.48 -10.27 13.59
CA VAL A 37 -8.90 -11.42 12.77
C VAL A 37 -8.66 -12.74 13.52
N PHE A 38 -7.54 -12.87 14.25
CA PHE A 38 -7.27 -14.06 15.06
C PHE A 38 -8.33 -14.24 16.15
N ASN A 39 -8.71 -13.16 16.83
CA ASN A 39 -9.76 -13.17 17.83
C ASN A 39 -11.09 -13.67 17.24
N GLN A 40 -11.48 -13.15 16.06
CA GLN A 40 -12.69 -13.58 15.35
C GLN A 40 -12.67 -15.06 14.92
N SER A 41 -11.48 -15.65 14.71
CA SER A 41 -11.32 -17.06 14.36
C SER A 41 -11.34 -18.04 15.56
N GLY A 42 -11.26 -17.53 16.79
CA GLY A 42 -11.33 -18.33 18.02
C GLY A 42 -12.78 -18.50 18.49
N GLY A 43 -13.19 -19.74 18.81
CA GLY A 43 -14.60 -20.12 19.02
C GLY A 43 -15.40 -19.31 20.06
N LYS A 44 -16.74 -19.34 19.92
CA LYS A 44 -17.80 -18.72 20.75
C LYS A 44 -17.35 -17.49 21.55
N LEU A 45 -16.96 -16.45 20.82
CA LEU A 45 -16.88 -15.11 21.34
C LEU A 45 -18.27 -14.61 21.75
N THR A 46 -18.33 -13.81 22.81
CA THR A 46 -19.53 -13.02 23.14
C THR A 46 -19.78 -11.99 22.03
N GLU A 47 -21.04 -11.64 21.76
CA GLU A 47 -21.39 -10.63 20.74
C GLU A 47 -20.63 -9.31 20.94
N GLY A 48 -20.43 -8.87 22.19
CA GLY A 48 -19.65 -7.68 22.51
C GLY A 48 -18.16 -7.76 22.14
N SER A 49 -17.53 -8.93 22.27
CA SER A 49 -16.14 -9.14 21.84
C SER A 49 -15.98 -9.17 20.32
N VAL A 50 -16.99 -9.63 19.57
CA VAL A 50 -17.00 -9.59 18.11
C VAL A 50 -17.08 -8.13 17.62
N GLN A 51 -17.96 -7.34 18.23
CA GLN A 51 -18.15 -5.92 17.89
C GLN A 51 -16.88 -5.06 18.12
N VAL A 52 -16.16 -5.30 19.22
CA VAL A 52 -14.87 -4.63 19.48
C VAL A 52 -13.84 -5.04 18.44
N SER A 53 -13.79 -6.33 18.08
CA SER A 53 -12.87 -6.84 17.07
C SER A 53 -13.13 -6.25 15.68
N ASP A 54 -14.40 -6.13 15.28
CA ASP A 54 -14.79 -5.46 14.03
C ASP A 54 -14.37 -4.00 14.02
N THR A 55 -14.61 -3.29 15.12
CA THR A 55 -14.23 -1.87 15.25
C THR A 55 -12.71 -1.72 15.12
N ILE A 56 -11.93 -2.53 15.84
CA ILE A 56 -10.46 -2.50 15.76
C ILE A 56 -10.01 -2.83 14.34
N SER A 57 -10.60 -3.83 13.70
CA SER A 57 -10.28 -4.22 12.33
C SER A 57 -10.49 -3.07 11.35
N ILE A 58 -11.67 -2.43 11.39
CA ILE A 58 -12.00 -1.28 10.52
C ILE A 58 -11.04 -0.12 10.76
N VAL A 59 -10.73 0.23 12.01
CA VAL A 59 -9.79 1.32 12.33
C VAL A 59 -8.38 1.00 11.83
N CYS A 60 -7.87 -0.20 12.15
CA CYS A 60 -6.53 -0.62 11.75
C CYS A 60 -6.39 -0.62 10.23
N GLU A 61 -7.36 -1.18 9.52
CA GLU A 61 -7.33 -1.23 8.06
C GLU A 61 -7.42 0.18 7.44
N SER A 62 -8.28 1.04 7.98
CA SER A 62 -8.35 2.45 7.56
C SER A 62 -7.01 3.17 7.73
N LEU A 63 -6.31 2.96 8.85
CA LEU A 63 -5.00 3.57 9.12
C LEU A 63 -3.88 2.98 8.24
N LEU A 64 -3.93 1.68 7.91
CA LEU A 64 -3.01 1.05 6.96
C LEU A 64 -3.13 1.70 5.58
N TYR A 65 -4.35 1.82 5.05
CA TYR A 65 -4.57 2.43 3.75
C TYR A 65 -4.31 3.93 3.76
N THR A 66 -4.62 4.63 4.86
CA THR A 66 -4.21 6.03 5.04
C THR A 66 -2.69 6.17 4.94
N SER A 67 -1.93 5.29 5.59
CA SER A 67 -0.47 5.30 5.55
C SER A 67 0.06 5.05 4.13
N MET A 68 -0.54 4.13 3.38
CA MET A 68 -0.24 3.94 1.95
C MET A 68 -0.51 5.21 1.13
N VAL A 69 -1.66 5.86 1.33
CA VAL A 69 -2.01 7.10 0.63
C VAL A 69 -1.00 8.20 0.93
N VAL A 70 -0.61 8.39 2.19
CA VAL A 70 0.41 9.41 2.54
C VAL A 70 1.77 9.06 1.94
N LEU A 71 2.16 7.78 1.91
CA LEU A 71 3.35 7.33 1.19
C LEU A 71 3.29 7.71 -0.30
N LEU A 72 2.15 7.54 -0.96
CA LEU A 72 1.96 7.94 -2.36
C LEU A 72 2.02 9.46 -2.54
N VAL A 73 1.53 10.24 -1.58
CA VAL A 73 1.69 11.72 -1.59
C VAL A 73 3.17 12.09 -1.53
N ILE A 74 3.94 11.43 -0.66
CA ILE A 74 5.40 11.63 -0.57
C ILE A 74 6.08 11.22 -1.88
N ALA A 75 5.73 10.06 -2.44
CA ALA A 75 6.26 9.58 -3.72
C ALA A 75 5.95 10.54 -4.87
N ARG A 76 4.71 11.07 -4.92
CA ARG A 76 4.27 12.07 -5.90
C ARG A 76 5.08 13.36 -5.79
N ASN A 77 5.26 13.86 -4.58
CA ASN A 77 6.03 15.09 -4.33
C ASN A 77 7.50 14.89 -4.68
N GLY A 78 8.07 13.73 -4.33
CA GLY A 78 9.43 13.35 -4.73
C GLY A 78 9.56 13.30 -6.25
N LEU A 79 8.62 12.63 -6.94
CA LEU A 79 8.62 12.49 -8.40
C LEU A 79 8.48 13.85 -9.10
N LYS A 80 7.65 14.76 -8.58
CA LYS A 80 7.50 16.13 -9.09
C LYS A 80 8.83 16.93 -9.04
N ARG A 81 9.74 16.58 -8.13
CA ARG A 81 11.04 17.27 -7.95
C ARG A 81 12.18 16.65 -8.75
N VAL A 82 11.98 15.51 -9.41
CA VAL A 82 13.01 14.84 -10.22
C VAL A 82 13.36 15.63 -11.49
N GLY A 83 12.56 16.63 -11.87
CA GLY A 83 12.79 17.50 -13.02
C GLY A 83 12.13 17.00 -14.29
N ASP A 84 12.60 17.50 -15.45
CA ASP A 84 11.91 17.41 -16.73
C ASP A 84 12.24 16.11 -17.51
N ILE A 85 11.97 14.97 -16.88
CA ILE A 85 12.01 13.67 -17.57
C ILE A 85 10.69 13.48 -18.33
N LYS A 86 10.76 13.20 -19.63
CA LYS A 86 9.59 12.98 -20.48
C LYS A 86 8.65 11.94 -19.85
N GLY A 87 7.40 12.34 -19.56
CA GLY A 87 6.38 11.47 -18.98
C GLY A 87 6.19 11.59 -17.46
N VAL A 88 7.07 12.30 -16.73
CA VAL A 88 6.91 12.54 -15.28
C VAL A 88 5.58 13.21 -14.95
N ALA A 89 5.19 14.25 -15.71
CA ALA A 89 3.94 14.96 -15.50
C ALA A 89 2.73 14.01 -15.55
N THR A 90 2.68 13.11 -16.54
CA THR A 90 1.64 12.09 -16.65
C THR A 90 1.64 11.16 -15.43
N ARG A 91 2.82 10.72 -14.94
CA ARG A 91 2.90 9.84 -13.77
C ARG A 91 2.53 10.52 -12.46
N VAL A 92 2.84 11.82 -12.31
CA VAL A 92 2.36 12.64 -11.19
C VAL A 92 0.83 12.74 -11.22
N ASN A 93 0.22 12.89 -12.39
CA ASN A 93 -1.24 12.89 -12.53
C ASN A 93 -1.85 11.53 -12.19
N LEU A 94 -1.25 10.43 -12.67
CA LEU A 94 -1.71 9.08 -12.30
C LEU A 94 -1.57 8.79 -10.80
N LEU A 95 -0.48 9.25 -10.15
CA LEU A 95 -0.37 9.18 -8.69
C LEU A 95 -1.45 10.02 -7.99
N THR A 96 -1.80 11.18 -8.53
CA THR A 96 -2.89 12.01 -7.99
C THR A 96 -4.22 11.26 -8.07
N ALA A 97 -4.51 10.63 -9.21
CA ALA A 97 -5.70 9.80 -9.38
C ALA A 97 -5.69 8.60 -8.41
N ALA A 98 -4.55 7.93 -8.24
CA ALA A 98 -4.41 6.85 -7.26
C ALA A 98 -4.65 7.34 -5.82
N ILE A 99 -4.11 8.50 -5.44
CA ILE A 99 -4.36 9.10 -4.11
C ILE A 99 -5.86 9.35 -3.90
N ILE A 100 -6.56 9.90 -4.90
CA ILE A 100 -8.00 10.14 -4.83
C ILE A 100 -8.75 8.82 -4.67
N LEU A 101 -8.45 7.80 -5.48
CA LEU A 101 -9.07 6.48 -5.37
C LEU A 101 -8.80 5.83 -4.00
N GLY A 102 -7.60 5.98 -3.46
CA GLY A 102 -7.25 5.47 -2.12
C GLY A 102 -8.07 6.15 -1.03
N ILE A 103 -8.27 7.47 -1.10
CA ILE A 103 -9.15 8.21 -0.17
C ILE A 103 -10.59 7.75 -0.33
N THR A 104 -11.09 7.63 -1.56
CA THR A 104 -12.43 7.11 -1.84
C THR A 104 -12.63 5.73 -1.25
N TYR A 105 -11.66 4.83 -1.40
CA TYR A 105 -11.70 3.49 -0.81
C TYR A 105 -11.75 3.53 0.72
N ILE A 106 -10.96 4.39 1.38
CA ILE A 106 -10.98 4.51 2.84
C ILE A 106 -12.36 5.01 3.32
N VAL A 107 -12.89 6.07 2.72
CA VAL A 107 -14.14 6.71 3.16
C VAL A 107 -15.35 5.83 2.83
N PHE A 108 -15.50 5.42 1.58
CA PHE A 108 -16.68 4.69 1.12
C PHE A 108 -16.59 3.18 1.33
N GLY A 109 -15.38 2.64 1.51
CA GLY A 109 -15.17 1.22 1.76
C GLY A 109 -15.02 0.85 3.22
N LYS A 110 -14.20 1.59 3.99
CA LYS A 110 -13.90 1.21 5.37
C LYS A 110 -14.71 2.01 6.38
N LEU A 111 -14.67 3.34 6.31
CA LEU A 111 -15.38 4.17 7.30
C LEU A 111 -16.91 4.05 7.19
N SER A 112 -17.43 3.77 5.99
CA SER A 112 -18.84 3.46 5.77
C SER A 112 -19.33 2.21 6.49
N LEU A 113 -18.45 1.26 6.83
CA LEU A 113 -18.80 0.07 7.62
C LEU A 113 -19.25 0.43 9.03
N PHE A 114 -18.81 1.56 9.59
CA PHE A 114 -19.34 2.06 10.87
C PHE A 114 -20.79 2.48 10.78
N TYR A 115 -21.26 2.90 9.60
CA TYR A 115 -22.62 3.39 9.41
C TYR A 115 -23.58 2.27 9.00
N TYR A 116 -23.18 1.42 8.05
CA TYR A 116 -24.02 0.35 7.54
C TYR A 116 -23.90 -0.96 8.32
N GLY A 117 -22.84 -1.13 9.13
CA GLY A 117 -22.50 -2.41 9.72
C GLY A 117 -21.83 -3.36 8.72
N THR A 118 -21.09 -4.34 9.24
CA THR A 118 -20.34 -5.33 8.45
C THR A 118 -21.26 -6.33 7.74
N GLU A 119 -22.40 -6.69 8.34
CA GLU A 119 -23.34 -7.67 7.78
C GLU A 119 -24.35 -7.08 6.79
N GLN A 120 -24.65 -5.79 6.88
CA GLN A 120 -25.68 -5.12 6.07
C GLN A 120 -25.08 -4.17 5.02
N PHE A 121 -23.80 -4.37 4.68
CA PHE A 121 -23.13 -3.50 3.73
C PHE A 121 -23.79 -3.58 2.34
N PRO A 122 -24.19 -2.45 1.73
CA PRO A 122 -24.92 -2.49 0.46
C PRO A 122 -24.09 -3.16 -0.64
N VAL A 123 -24.64 -4.20 -1.28
CA VAL A 123 -23.95 -4.96 -2.34
C VAL A 123 -23.41 -4.06 -3.45
N VAL A 124 -24.20 -3.06 -3.89
CA VAL A 124 -23.77 -2.11 -4.93
C VAL A 124 -22.56 -1.28 -4.46
N LEU A 125 -22.52 -0.89 -3.19
CA LEU A 125 -21.41 -0.15 -2.61
C LEU A 125 -20.18 -1.03 -2.48
N ASP A 126 -20.34 -2.30 -2.10
CA ASP A 126 -19.26 -3.29 -2.03
C ASP A 126 -18.57 -3.50 -3.39
N TRP A 127 -19.36 -3.67 -4.46
CA TRP A 127 -18.83 -3.77 -5.82
C TRP A 127 -18.12 -2.50 -6.25
N ALA A 128 -18.70 -1.33 -5.98
CA ALA A 128 -18.10 -0.04 -6.32
C ALA A 128 -16.75 0.14 -5.62
N VAL A 129 -16.69 -0.15 -4.32
CA VAL A 129 -15.48 -0.06 -3.49
C VAL A 129 -14.41 -1.05 -3.98
N THR A 130 -14.81 -2.27 -4.33
CA THR A 130 -13.90 -3.28 -4.89
C THR A 130 -13.29 -2.82 -6.21
N ILE A 131 -14.10 -2.26 -7.13
CA ILE A 131 -13.61 -1.70 -8.40
C ILE A 131 -12.65 -0.53 -8.15
N VAL A 132 -12.99 0.39 -7.23
CA VAL A 132 -12.12 1.50 -6.84
C VAL A 132 -10.78 0.99 -6.32
N TYR A 133 -10.78 -0.07 -5.51
CA TYR A 133 -9.57 -0.69 -4.98
C TYR A 133 -8.70 -1.33 -6.07
N LEU A 134 -9.32 -2.03 -7.02
CA LEU A 134 -8.59 -2.62 -8.15
C LEU A 134 -7.96 -1.55 -9.04
N LEU A 135 -8.68 -0.46 -9.32
CA LEU A 135 -8.15 0.68 -10.06
C LEU A 135 -7.00 1.37 -9.31
N PHE A 136 -7.13 1.54 -7.99
CA PHE A 136 -6.08 2.06 -7.13
C PHE A 136 -4.78 1.24 -7.26
N MET A 137 -4.88 -0.08 -7.10
CA MET A 137 -3.74 -1.01 -7.21
C MET A 137 -3.11 -1.00 -8.61
N LEU A 138 -3.94 -0.96 -9.65
CA LEU A 138 -3.50 -0.89 -11.04
C LEU A 138 -2.68 0.37 -11.31
N LEU A 139 -3.16 1.54 -10.88
CA LEU A 139 -2.47 2.82 -11.09
C LEU A 139 -1.12 2.87 -10.39
N ILE A 140 -1.04 2.37 -9.15
CA ILE A 140 0.23 2.26 -8.40
C ILE A 140 1.21 1.40 -9.18
N THR A 141 0.76 0.22 -9.62
CA THR A 141 1.60 -0.74 -10.36
C THR A 141 2.12 -0.14 -11.65
N ILE A 142 1.28 0.55 -12.42
CA ILE A 142 1.67 1.24 -13.65
C ILE A 142 2.74 2.30 -13.36
N VAL A 143 2.55 3.14 -12.34
CA VAL A 143 3.49 4.21 -12.00
C VAL A 143 4.83 3.63 -11.55
N PHE A 144 4.84 2.71 -10.59
CA PHE A 144 6.10 2.15 -10.06
C PHE A 144 6.86 1.32 -11.09
N THR A 145 6.16 0.62 -11.99
CA THR A 145 6.78 -0.04 -13.15
C THR A 145 7.45 0.97 -14.07
N TRP A 146 6.79 2.11 -14.33
CA TRP A 146 7.40 3.16 -15.14
C TRP A 146 8.63 3.78 -14.45
N ILE A 147 8.56 4.05 -13.15
CA ILE A 147 9.68 4.57 -12.35
C ILE A 147 10.87 3.59 -12.44
N LYS A 148 10.62 2.28 -12.30
CA LYS A 148 11.64 1.24 -12.47
C LYS A 148 12.34 1.33 -13.82
N LEU A 149 11.57 1.45 -14.92
CA LEU A 149 12.12 1.54 -16.27
C LEU A 149 12.98 2.78 -16.50
N HIS A 150 12.77 3.85 -15.73
CA HIS A 150 13.49 5.13 -15.85
C HIS A 150 14.49 5.36 -14.71
N SER A 151 14.80 4.32 -13.92
CA SER A 151 15.68 4.43 -12.75
C SER A 151 17.12 3.99 -13.02
N GLY A 152 18.06 4.56 -12.26
CA GLY A 152 19.49 4.27 -12.38
C GLY A 152 19.80 2.86 -11.92
N ARG A 153 20.97 2.31 -12.29
CA ARG A 153 21.33 0.91 -11.98
C ARG A 153 21.17 0.54 -10.49
N VAL A 154 21.42 1.48 -9.57
CA VAL A 154 21.32 1.22 -8.13
C VAL A 154 19.86 1.31 -7.65
N LEU A 155 19.16 2.40 -7.98
CA LEU A 155 17.73 2.57 -7.64
C LEU A 155 16.85 1.50 -8.31
N GLY A 156 17.19 1.10 -9.53
CA GLY A 156 16.54 0.05 -10.30
C GLY A 156 16.65 -1.34 -9.66
N ARG A 157 17.72 -1.65 -8.94
CA ARG A 157 17.81 -2.91 -8.17
C ARG A 157 16.82 -2.94 -7.02
N TYR A 158 16.66 -1.84 -6.29
CA TYR A 158 15.64 -1.71 -5.23
C TYR A 158 14.24 -1.76 -5.82
N LEU A 159 13.98 -1.00 -6.88
CA LEU A 159 12.69 -0.99 -7.58
C LEU A 159 12.36 -2.33 -8.24
N ASN A 160 13.35 -3.15 -8.62
CA ASN A 160 13.10 -4.49 -9.12
C ASN A 160 12.54 -5.39 -8.02
N ARG A 161 13.12 -5.35 -6.82
CA ARG A 161 12.59 -6.09 -5.66
C ARG A 161 11.19 -5.62 -5.31
N VAL A 162 10.98 -4.31 -5.22
CA VAL A 162 9.66 -3.71 -4.97
C VAL A 162 8.64 -4.16 -6.02
N SER A 163 9.01 -4.13 -7.30
CA SER A 163 8.14 -4.52 -8.41
C SER A 163 7.75 -5.99 -8.34
N VAL A 164 8.67 -6.88 -7.98
CA VAL A 164 8.35 -8.31 -7.79
C VAL A 164 7.38 -8.49 -6.63
N VAL A 165 7.64 -7.87 -5.48
CA VAL A 165 6.74 -7.97 -4.31
C VAL A 165 5.37 -7.34 -4.61
N LEU A 166 5.33 -6.23 -5.36
CA LEU A 166 4.08 -5.58 -5.79
C LEU A 166 3.26 -6.51 -6.70
N CYS A 167 3.89 -7.20 -7.65
CA CYS A 167 3.21 -8.19 -8.48
C CYS A 167 2.68 -9.36 -7.65
N VAL A 168 3.48 -9.89 -6.71
CA VAL A 168 3.08 -10.99 -5.83
C VAL A 168 1.89 -10.59 -4.96
N ALA A 169 1.92 -9.42 -4.31
CA ALA A 169 0.79 -9.00 -3.48
C ALA A 169 -0.45 -8.70 -4.33
N THR A 170 -0.29 -8.13 -5.52
CA THR A 170 -1.43 -7.91 -6.43
C THR A 170 -2.07 -9.24 -6.81
N ALA A 171 -1.27 -10.26 -7.12
CA ALA A 171 -1.77 -11.61 -7.38
C ALA A 171 -2.47 -12.19 -6.15
N LEU A 172 -1.88 -12.08 -4.96
CA LEU A 172 -2.48 -12.55 -3.71
C LEU A 172 -3.81 -11.85 -3.39
N ILE A 173 -3.89 -10.53 -3.61
CA ILE A 173 -5.13 -9.76 -3.44
C ILE A 173 -6.20 -10.25 -4.41
N LEU A 174 -5.86 -10.43 -5.68
CA LEU A 174 -6.81 -10.94 -6.68
C LEU A 174 -7.27 -12.36 -6.34
N THR A 175 -6.35 -13.21 -5.90
CA THR A 175 -6.67 -14.54 -5.39
C THR A 175 -7.61 -14.44 -4.20
N LEU A 176 -7.32 -13.63 -3.19
CA LEU A 176 -8.16 -13.46 -2.01
C LEU A 176 -9.59 -13.02 -2.38
N ILE A 177 -9.72 -12.03 -3.27
CA ILE A 177 -11.01 -11.58 -3.80
C ILE A 177 -11.75 -12.76 -4.44
N PHE A 178 -11.07 -13.53 -5.30
CA PHE A 178 -11.66 -14.71 -5.92
C PHE A 178 -12.06 -15.79 -4.90
N LEU A 179 -11.26 -16.04 -3.87
CA LEU A 179 -11.56 -17.02 -2.82
C LEU A 179 -12.81 -16.62 -2.02
N VAL A 180 -12.96 -15.32 -1.72
CA VAL A 180 -14.16 -14.77 -1.08
C VAL A 180 -15.39 -15.02 -1.95
N PHE A 181 -15.32 -14.72 -3.25
CA PHE A 181 -16.42 -14.99 -4.18
C PHE A 181 -16.72 -16.47 -4.38
N ALA A 182 -15.72 -17.34 -4.25
CA ALA A 182 -15.89 -18.79 -4.33
C ALA A 182 -16.56 -19.39 -3.07
N GLY A 183 -16.79 -18.59 -2.02
CA GLY A 183 -17.45 -19.05 -0.78
C GLY A 183 -16.62 -20.06 0.00
N LEU A 184 -15.30 -19.91 0.01
CA LEU A 184 -14.41 -20.83 0.72
C LEU A 184 -14.54 -20.72 2.25
N PRO A 185 -14.20 -21.78 3.00
CA PRO A 185 -14.28 -21.78 4.46
C PRO A 185 -13.43 -20.67 5.09
N ASP A 186 -13.89 -20.14 6.22
CA ASP A 186 -13.26 -19.02 6.94
C ASP A 186 -11.78 -19.27 7.26
N GLY A 187 -11.39 -20.51 7.55
CA GLY A 187 -9.99 -20.87 7.80
C GLY A 187 -9.07 -20.66 6.58
N VAL A 188 -9.57 -20.90 5.36
CA VAL A 188 -8.82 -20.66 4.12
C VAL A 188 -8.73 -19.16 3.83
N LEU A 189 -9.83 -18.43 4.05
CA LEU A 189 -9.87 -16.97 3.93
C LEU A 189 -8.95 -16.29 4.95
N PHE A 190 -8.87 -16.84 6.17
CA PHE A 190 -7.96 -16.37 7.21
C PHE A 190 -6.49 -16.50 6.80
N VAL A 191 -6.06 -17.70 6.39
CA VAL A 191 -4.66 -17.95 6.03
C VAL A 191 -4.26 -17.12 4.80
N SER A 192 -5.11 -17.08 3.78
CA SER A 192 -4.86 -16.27 2.58
C SER A 192 -4.87 -14.76 2.88
N GLY A 193 -5.75 -14.28 3.75
CA GLY A 193 -5.79 -12.91 4.25
C GLY A 193 -4.52 -12.54 5.01
N ALA A 194 -4.04 -13.40 5.91
CA ALA A 194 -2.80 -13.18 6.67
C ALA A 194 -1.57 -13.10 5.74
N ILE A 195 -1.46 -14.00 4.76
CA ILE A 195 -0.38 -13.96 3.76
C ILE A 195 -0.44 -12.67 2.94
N THR A 196 -1.64 -12.26 2.55
CA THR A 196 -1.86 -11.00 1.81
C THR A 196 -1.44 -9.79 2.64
N LEU A 197 -1.79 -9.76 3.92
CA LEU A 197 -1.42 -8.70 4.84
C LEU A 197 0.11 -8.58 5.01
N ILE A 198 0.80 -9.71 5.15
CA ILE A 198 2.27 -9.75 5.18
C ILE A 198 2.85 -9.18 3.88
N ALA A 199 2.29 -9.56 2.73
CA ALA A 199 2.74 -9.05 1.43
C ALA A 199 2.56 -7.52 1.33
N ILE A 200 1.41 -6.98 1.76
CA ILE A 200 1.15 -5.53 1.79
C ILE A 200 2.15 -4.82 2.72
N CYS A 201 2.44 -5.38 3.90
CA CYS A 201 3.44 -4.84 4.82
C CYS A 201 4.85 -4.81 4.21
N CYS A 202 5.25 -5.89 3.56
CA CYS A 202 6.52 -5.95 2.83
C CYS A 202 6.61 -4.86 1.74
N ILE A 203 5.53 -4.65 0.97
CA ILE A 203 5.48 -3.59 -0.05
C ILE A 203 5.66 -2.22 0.60
N PHE A 204 4.92 -1.93 1.68
CA PHE A 204 5.00 -0.65 2.36
C PHE A 204 6.43 -0.33 2.80
N VAL A 205 7.07 -1.28 3.48
CA VAL A 205 8.44 -1.13 3.99
C VAL A 205 9.44 -0.99 2.84
N MET A 206 9.32 -1.79 1.78
CA MET A 206 10.23 -1.70 0.64
C MET A 206 10.07 -0.41 -0.15
N LEU A 207 8.83 0.07 -0.34
CA LEU A 207 8.54 1.37 -0.96
C LEU A 207 9.10 2.50 -0.12
N SER A 208 8.87 2.47 1.19
CA SER A 208 9.40 3.46 2.12
C SER A 208 10.93 3.54 2.06
N ARG A 209 11.62 2.38 2.10
CA ARG A 209 13.08 2.31 1.94
C ARG A 209 13.56 2.86 0.61
N THR A 210 12.83 2.58 -0.48
CA THR A 210 13.16 3.09 -1.82
C THR A 210 13.04 4.60 -1.89
N LEU A 211 12.01 5.18 -1.28
CA LEU A 211 11.83 6.63 -1.19
C LEU A 211 12.89 7.29 -0.30
N LYS A 212 13.32 6.63 0.78
CA LYS A 212 14.38 7.12 1.67
C LYS A 212 15.79 7.04 1.06
N TYR A 213 15.98 6.30 -0.03
CA TYR A 213 17.28 6.09 -0.67
C TYR A 213 17.92 7.43 -1.07
N LYS A 214 19.08 7.74 -0.49
CA LYS A 214 19.97 8.85 -0.92
C LYS A 214 21.09 8.23 -1.74
N GLY A 215 21.24 8.66 -2.99
CA GLY A 215 22.28 8.16 -3.90
C GLY A 215 23.71 8.39 -3.38
N ASP A 216 23.93 9.40 -2.54
CA ASP A 216 25.27 9.97 -2.33
C ASP A 216 26.03 9.42 -1.11
N ALA A 217 25.44 8.55 -0.29
CA ALA A 217 26.13 7.99 0.89
C ALA A 217 26.95 6.73 0.59
N ILE A 218 26.80 6.15 -0.60
CA ILE A 218 27.48 4.89 -0.97
C ILE A 218 28.60 5.14 -1.99
N GLU A 219 28.48 6.14 -2.88
CA GLU A 219 29.56 6.48 -3.84
C GLU A 219 30.83 6.99 -3.13
N GLN A 220 30.71 7.75 -2.03
CA GLN A 220 31.88 8.17 -1.25
C GLN A 220 32.61 7.01 -0.55
N ASN A 221 31.95 5.88 -0.31
CA ASN A 221 32.57 4.70 0.32
C ASN A 221 33.14 3.70 -0.71
N LEU A 222 32.80 3.85 -2.00
CA LEU A 222 33.33 3.02 -3.10
C LEU A 222 34.46 3.72 -3.85
N GLU A 223 34.57 5.05 -3.77
CA GLU A 223 35.73 5.80 -4.28
C GLU A 223 36.89 5.88 -3.26
N GLN A 224 36.71 5.32 -2.06
CA GLN A 224 37.72 5.27 -0.99
C GLN A 224 38.18 3.85 -0.63
N SER A 225 37.76 2.81 -1.38
CA SER A 225 38.21 1.41 -1.24
C SER A 225 38.93 0.93 -2.48
#